data_AF-A0A383RI26-F1
#
_entry.id   AF-A0A383RI26-F1
#
_cell.length_a   1.000
_cell.length_b   1.000
_cell.length_c   1.000
_cell.angle_alpha   90.00
_cell.angle_beta   90.00
_cell.angle_gamma   90.00
#
_symmetry.space_group_name_H-M   'P 1'
#
loop_
_entity.id
_entity.type
_entity.pdbx_description
1 polymer ?
#
loop_
_entity_poly.entity_id
_entity_poly.type
_entity_poly.pdbx_seq_one_letter_code
_entity_poly.pdbx_strand_id
1 'polypeptide(L)'
;MWTHLLELAAIWIPIINLLFAAIVIFLERRNVGGTWAWLMLLLLLPFVGFLFYILFGQNLARRKVYRIKPRNERLVRDEIAAQVRRIQEDAFEYQDDGLKYYEPLIYMNLVSSYSPLTQDNKVNVIADGDEMMDRLVERIKNAEDHVQIMSICCITSLLGMRPGAESLTH
;
A
#
# COMPACT_ATOMS: atom_id res chain seq x y z
N MET A 1 -3.08 -17.25 -54.78
CA MET A 1 -2.14 -16.33 -54.09
C MET A 1 -2.81 -15.69 -52.87
N TRP A 2 -3.87 -14.91 -53.04
CA TRP A 2 -4.60 -14.27 -51.93
C TRP A 2 -5.30 -15.25 -50.97
N THR A 3 -5.75 -16.40 -51.47
CA THR A 3 -6.39 -17.45 -50.65
C THR A 3 -5.44 -18.07 -49.62
N HIS A 4 -4.19 -18.37 -50.01
CA HIS A 4 -3.17 -18.90 -49.08
C HIS A 4 -2.71 -17.86 -48.06
N LEU A 5 -2.71 -16.58 -48.42
CA LEU A 5 -2.46 -15.50 -47.46
C LEU A 5 -3.58 -15.42 -46.41
N LEU A 6 -4.84 -15.64 -46.80
CA LEU A 6 -5.97 -15.70 -45.87
C LEU A 6 -5.92 -16.94 -44.97
N GLU A 7 -5.54 -18.10 -45.50
CA GLU A 7 -5.36 -19.33 -44.73
C GLU A 7 -4.26 -19.19 -43.67
N LEU A 8 -3.11 -18.61 -44.04
CA LEU A 8 -2.03 -18.35 -43.11
C LEU A 8 -2.46 -17.34 -42.04
N ALA A 9 -3.11 -16.24 -42.41
CA ALA A 9 -3.60 -15.25 -41.46
C ALA A 9 -4.60 -15.86 -40.47
N ALA A 10 -5.53 -16.70 -40.94
CA ALA A 10 -6.53 -17.35 -40.10
C ALA A 10 -5.91 -18.27 -39.03
N ILE A 11 -4.75 -18.87 -39.30
CA ILE A 11 -4.03 -19.72 -38.34
C ILE A 11 -3.23 -18.88 -37.33
N TRP A 12 -2.54 -17.83 -37.80
CA TRP A 12 -1.61 -17.06 -36.95
C TRP A 12 -2.31 -16.04 -36.03
N ILE A 13 -3.41 -15.42 -36.48
CA ILE A 13 -4.18 -14.44 -35.69
C ILE A 13 -4.61 -14.99 -34.31
N PRO A 14 -5.23 -16.17 -34.18
CA PRO A 14 -5.64 -16.69 -32.89
C PRO A 14 -4.46 -17.10 -32.01
N ILE A 15 -3.36 -17.59 -32.59
CA ILE A 15 -2.15 -17.96 -31.84
C ILE A 15 -1.51 -16.73 -31.21
N ILE A 16 -1.40 -15.64 -31.97
CA ILE A 16 -0.87 -14.37 -31.48
C ILE A 16 -1.80 -13.80 -30.40
N ASN A 17 -3.12 -13.84 -30.61
CA ASN A 17 -4.08 -13.36 -29.62
C ASN A 17 -4.00 -14.16 -28.30
N LEU A 18 -3.87 -15.49 -28.37
CA LEU A 18 -3.72 -16.35 -27.20
C LEU A 18 -2.42 -16.03 -26.44
N LEU A 19 -1.31 -15.81 -27.14
CA LEU A 19 -0.04 -15.43 -26.54
C LEU A 19 -0.14 -14.07 -25.84
N PHE A 20 -0.76 -13.07 -26.48
CA PHE A 20 -1.00 -11.76 -25.87
C PHE A 20 -1.90 -11.85 -24.64
N ALA A 21 -2.99 -12.62 -24.71
CA ALA A 21 -3.89 -12.83 -23.58
C ALA A 21 -3.14 -13.48 -22.40
N ALA A 22 -2.30 -14.49 -22.66
CA ALA A 22 -1.48 -15.13 -21.64
C ALA A 22 -0.51 -14.13 -20.99
N ILE A 23 0.20 -13.32 -21.79
CA ILE A 23 1.11 -12.30 -21.28
C ILE A 23 0.35 -11.32 -20.37
N VAL A 24 -0.83 -10.85 -20.79
CA VAL A 24 -1.68 -9.93 -19.99
C VAL A 24 -2.09 -10.57 -18.66
N ILE A 25 -2.52 -11.84 -18.65
CA ILE A 25 -2.88 -12.55 -17.41
C ILE A 25 -1.70 -12.61 -16.44
N PHE A 26 -0.51 -12.98 -16.94
CA PHE A 26 0.68 -13.09 -16.10
C PHE A 26 1.19 -11.72 -15.60
N LEU A 27 0.99 -10.66 -16.39
CA LEU A 27 1.34 -9.28 -15.99
C LEU A 27 0.34 -8.70 -14.98
N GLU A 28 -0.93 -9.05 -15.07
CA GLU A 28 -2.01 -8.55 -14.21
C GLU A 28 -2.04 -9.29 -12.86
N ARG A 29 -1.07 -9.00 -11.99
CA ARG A 29 -1.05 -9.53 -10.63
C ARG A 29 -1.99 -8.72 -9.72
N ARG A 30 -3.00 -9.39 -9.16
CA ARG A 30 -3.80 -9.03 -7.94
C ARG A 30 -5.16 -8.33 -8.07
N ASN A 31 -5.86 -8.33 -9.20
CA ASN A 31 -7.25 -7.86 -9.19
C ASN A 31 -8.21 -8.78 -9.94
N VAL A 32 -8.68 -9.80 -9.21
CA VAL A 32 -9.58 -10.86 -9.69
C VAL A 32 -10.91 -10.31 -10.24
N GLY A 33 -11.26 -9.04 -10.05
CA GLY A 33 -12.44 -8.44 -10.71
C GLY A 33 -12.15 -7.85 -12.10
N GLY A 34 -11.03 -7.13 -12.24
CA GLY A 34 -10.69 -6.41 -13.48
C GLY A 34 -10.18 -7.33 -14.59
N THR A 35 -9.46 -8.39 -14.23
CA THR A 35 -8.87 -9.32 -15.19
C THR A 35 -9.93 -10.07 -16.00
N TRP A 36 -11.07 -10.44 -15.42
CA TRP A 36 -12.14 -11.15 -16.16
C TRP A 36 -12.83 -10.26 -17.19
N ALA A 37 -13.04 -8.98 -16.90
CA ALA A 37 -13.62 -8.05 -17.86
C ALA A 37 -12.70 -7.86 -19.08
N TRP A 38 -11.38 -7.74 -18.86
CA TRP A 38 -10.40 -7.66 -19.93
C TRP A 38 -10.27 -8.96 -20.72
N LEU A 39 -10.34 -10.11 -20.05
CA LEU A 39 -10.33 -11.41 -20.71
C LEU A 39 -11.56 -11.60 -21.62
N MET A 40 -12.75 -11.27 -21.12
CA MET A 40 -13.98 -11.34 -21.91
C MET A 40 -13.93 -10.39 -23.11
N LEU A 41 -13.39 -9.18 -22.93
CA LEU A 41 -13.24 -8.20 -24.01
C LEU A 41 -12.24 -8.65 -25.09
N LEU A 42 -11.09 -9.20 -24.69
CA LEU A 42 -10.05 -9.72 -25.60
C LEU A 42 -10.51 -11.00 -26.33
N LEU A 43 -11.31 -11.84 -25.66
CA LEU A 43 -11.88 -13.04 -26.25
C LEU A 43 -12.98 -12.70 -27.28
N LEU A 44 -13.84 -11.74 -26.96
CA LEU A 44 -14.94 -11.32 -27.83
C LEU A 44 -14.45 -10.49 -29.02
N LEU A 45 -13.41 -9.67 -28.82
CA LEU A 45 -12.88 -8.75 -29.83
C LEU A 45 -11.34 -8.68 -29.75
N PRO A 46 -10.63 -9.51 -30.54
CA PRO A 46 -9.16 -9.60 -30.51
C PRO A 46 -8.46 -8.26 -30.68
N PHE A 47 -8.93 -7.47 -31.65
CA PHE A 47 -8.29 -6.21 -32.03
C PHE A 47 -8.75 -5.04 -31.18
N VAL A 48 -10.04 -4.99 -30.85
CA VAL A 48 -10.63 -3.89 -30.09
C VAL A 48 -10.23 -3.99 -28.61
N GLY A 49 -10.22 -5.20 -28.05
CA GLY A 49 -9.84 -5.43 -26.66
C GLY A 49 -8.42 -4.97 -26.35
N PHE A 50 -7.49 -5.17 -27.29
CA PHE A 50 -6.12 -4.70 -27.16
C PHE A 50 -6.02 -3.16 -27.12
N LEU A 51 -6.74 -2.46 -27.99
CA LEU A 51 -6.75 -1.00 -28.01
C LEU A 51 -7.34 -0.40 -26.73
N PHE A 52 -8.46 -0.96 -26.25
CA PHE A 52 -9.03 -0.58 -24.97
C PHE A 52 -8.08 -0.84 -23.80
N TYR A 53 -7.34 -1.95 -23.82
CA TYR A 53 -6.38 -2.28 -22.76
C TYR A 53 -5.27 -1.23 -22.64
N ILE A 54 -4.72 -0.78 -23.78
CA ILE A 54 -3.72 0.29 -23.79
C ILE A 54 -4.28 1.60 -23.23
N LEU A 55 -5.52 1.96 -23.61
CA LEU A 55 -6.14 3.23 -23.21
C LEU A 55 -6.57 3.25 -21.73
N PHE A 56 -7.14 2.15 -21.22
CA PHE A 56 -7.82 2.12 -19.92
C PHE A 56 -7.13 1.22 -18.89
N GLY A 57 -6.45 0.13 -19.31
CA GLY A 57 -5.80 -0.82 -18.40
C GLY A 57 -4.61 -0.23 -17.64
N GLN A 58 -3.78 0.58 -18.31
CA GLN A 58 -2.59 1.18 -17.69
C GLN A 58 -2.91 2.26 -16.65
N ASN A 59 -4.02 2.98 -16.80
CA ASN A 59 -4.37 4.11 -15.94
C ASN A 59 -4.92 3.66 -14.57
N LEU A 60 -5.63 2.52 -14.51
CA LEU A 60 -6.14 1.99 -13.24
C LEU A 60 -5.03 1.34 -12.41
N ALA A 61 -4.07 0.65 -13.05
CA ALA A 61 -2.97 -0.04 -12.36
C ALA A 61 -1.98 0.92 -11.68
N ARG A 62 -1.75 2.12 -12.26
CA ARG A 62 -0.72 3.06 -11.77
C ARG A 62 -1.22 4.10 -10.75
N ARG A 63 -2.52 4.26 -10.55
CA ARG A 63 -3.08 5.39 -9.78
C ARG A 63 -3.01 5.24 -8.25
N LYS A 64 -2.36 4.19 -7.73
CA LYS A 64 -2.30 3.90 -6.29
C LYS A 64 -0.89 4.03 -5.68
N VAL A 65 -0.04 4.89 -6.22
CA VAL A 65 1.14 5.34 -5.45
C VAL A 65 0.72 6.60 -4.68
N TYR A 66 0.64 6.44 -3.35
CA TYR A 66 0.31 7.48 -2.38
C TYR A 66 1.00 8.81 -2.73
N ARG A 67 0.22 9.78 -3.20
CA ARG A 67 0.69 11.14 -3.49
C ARG A 67 0.76 11.91 -2.17
N ILE A 68 1.91 11.90 -1.52
CA ILE A 68 2.23 12.88 -0.47
C ILE A 68 2.14 14.27 -1.13
N LYS A 69 1.46 15.23 -0.48
CA LYS A 69 1.28 16.58 -1.04
C LYS A 69 2.66 17.22 -1.30
N PRO A 70 2.93 17.77 -2.51
CA PRO A 70 4.27 18.18 -2.94
C PRO A 70 4.92 19.28 -2.08
N ARG A 71 4.13 20.05 -1.32
CA ARG A 71 4.64 21.07 -0.40
C ARG A 71 5.23 20.49 0.89
N ASN A 72 4.63 19.42 1.43
CA ASN A 72 5.16 18.74 2.61
C ASN A 72 6.40 17.90 2.25
N GLU A 73 6.49 17.48 0.99
CA GLU A 73 7.59 16.66 0.50
C GLU A 73 8.95 17.37 0.56
N ARG A 74 9.02 18.67 0.22
CA ARG A 74 10.30 19.41 0.28
C ARG A 74 10.83 19.55 1.70
N LEU A 75 9.98 20.03 2.62
CA LEU A 75 10.38 20.22 4.02
C LEU A 75 10.85 18.90 4.66
N VAL A 76 10.14 17.81 4.41
CA VAL A 76 10.52 16.49 4.93
C VAL A 76 11.81 15.99 4.28
N ARG A 77 12.00 16.18 2.97
CA ARG A 77 13.23 15.79 2.27
C ARG A 77 14.45 16.60 2.73
N ASP A 78 14.26 17.89 2.97
CA ASP A 78 15.33 18.78 3.42
C ASP A 78 15.77 18.40 4.85
N GLU A 79 14.82 18.12 5.75
CA GLU A 79 15.14 17.64 7.11
C GLU A 79 15.86 16.28 7.08
N ILE A 80 15.40 15.34 6.24
CA ILE A 80 16.05 14.04 6.07
C ILE A 80 17.48 14.23 5.55
N ALA A 81 17.68 15.07 4.53
CA ALA A 81 19.00 15.34 3.97
C ALA A 81 19.94 15.99 5.01
N ALA A 82 19.43 16.90 5.82
CA ALA A 82 20.18 17.53 6.89
C ALA A 82 20.56 16.53 7.99
N GLN A 83 19.65 15.65 8.39
CA GLN A 83 19.93 14.60 9.37
C GLN A 83 20.93 13.56 8.85
N VAL A 84 20.84 13.16 7.57
CA VAL A 84 21.82 12.28 6.92
C VAL A 84 23.23 12.87 6.97
N ARG A 85 23.37 14.15 6.61
CA ARG A 85 24.68 14.84 6.65
C ARG A 85 25.25 14.87 8.07
N ARG A 86 24.44 15.25 9.06
CA ARG A 86 24.86 15.29 10.47
C ARG A 86 25.32 13.92 10.98
N ILE A 87 24.65 12.83 10.59
CA ILE A 87 25.07 11.48 10.96
C ILE A 87 26.41 11.13 10.27
N GLN A 88 26.57 11.40 8.97
CA GLN A 88 27.80 11.10 8.23
C GLN A 88 29.01 11.91 8.71
N GLU A 89 28.79 13.12 9.20
CA GLU A 89 29.81 14.02 9.74
C GLU A 89 30.07 13.79 11.24
N ASP A 90 29.43 12.79 11.87
CA ASP A 90 29.44 12.54 13.33
C ASP A 90 29.08 13.81 14.16
N ALA A 91 28.25 14.67 13.58
CA ALA A 91 27.77 15.94 14.14
C ALA A 91 26.30 15.86 14.59
N PHE A 92 25.69 14.67 14.58
CA PHE A 92 24.34 14.47 15.07
C PHE A 92 24.33 14.25 16.58
N GLU A 93 23.64 15.14 17.30
CA GLU A 93 23.50 15.06 18.75
C GLU A 93 22.37 14.10 19.14
N TYR A 94 22.75 13.01 19.81
CA TYR A 94 21.81 12.08 20.42
C TYR A 94 21.50 12.52 21.86
N GLN A 95 20.23 12.46 22.25
CA GLN A 95 19.79 12.84 23.59
C GLN A 95 20.16 11.81 24.66
N ASP A 96 20.39 10.56 24.26
CA ASP A 96 20.80 9.44 25.10
C ASP A 96 21.92 8.67 24.40
N ASP A 97 22.99 8.36 25.13
CA ASP A 97 24.16 7.63 24.64
C ASP A 97 23.80 6.25 24.08
N GLY A 98 22.73 5.64 24.61
CA GLY A 98 22.19 4.37 24.12
C GLY A 98 21.62 4.47 22.70
N LEU A 99 21.17 5.64 22.25
CA LEU A 99 20.69 5.83 20.87
C LEU A 99 21.83 5.80 19.86
N LYS A 100 23.03 6.28 20.22
CA LYS A 100 24.20 6.25 19.32
C LYS A 100 24.57 4.82 18.93
N TYR A 101 24.38 3.85 19.84
CA TYR A 101 24.58 2.43 19.55
C TYR A 101 23.69 1.92 18.38
N TYR A 102 22.49 2.48 18.24
CA TYR A 102 21.54 2.13 17.17
C TYR A 102 21.65 3.01 15.92
N GLU A 103 22.69 3.85 15.80
CA GLU A 103 22.90 4.74 14.65
C GLU A 103 22.76 4.05 13.28
N PRO A 104 23.31 2.83 13.04
CA PRO A 104 23.13 2.15 11.75
C PRO A 104 21.66 1.86 11.42
N LEU A 105 20.85 1.53 12.43
CA LEU A 105 19.41 1.28 12.28
C LEU A 105 18.65 2.57 12.05
N ILE A 106 19.03 3.64 12.75
CA ILE A 106 18.47 4.98 12.57
C ILE A 106 18.74 5.46 11.14
N TYR A 107 20.00 5.36 10.69
CA TYR A 107 20.41 5.70 9.33
C TYR A 107 19.67 4.87 8.27
N MET A 108 19.54 3.55 8.48
CA MET A 108 18.77 2.70 7.58
C MET A 108 17.31 3.14 7.47
N ASN A 109 16.63 3.44 8.58
CA ASN A 109 15.24 3.93 8.56
C ASN A 109 15.12 5.29 7.87
N LEU A 110 16.09 6.17 8.10
CA LEU A 110 16.15 7.50 7.50
C LEU A 110 16.24 7.43 5.96
N VAL A 111 17.13 6.57 5.44
CA VAL A 111 17.39 6.46 3.98
C VAL A 111 16.38 5.56 3.26
N SER A 112 15.92 4.47 3.89
CA SER A 112 15.01 3.51 3.25
C SER A 112 13.54 3.87 3.38
N SER A 113 13.15 4.42 4.54
CA SER A 113 11.75 4.62 4.92
C SER A 113 11.37 6.10 5.04
N TYR A 114 12.30 7.01 4.75
CA TYR A 114 12.11 8.46 4.87
C TYR A 114 11.59 8.87 6.26
N SER A 115 12.07 8.18 7.30
CA SER A 115 11.60 8.35 8.68
C SER A 115 12.70 9.01 9.53
N PRO A 116 12.66 10.33 9.74
CA PRO A 116 13.62 11.01 10.60
C PRO A 116 13.51 10.59 12.07
N LEU A 117 14.66 10.50 12.75
CA LEU A 117 14.68 10.29 14.19
C LEU A 117 14.15 11.54 14.90
N THR A 118 13.12 11.34 15.70
CA THR A 118 12.56 12.35 16.61
C THR A 118 12.88 11.92 18.04
N GLN A 119 13.45 12.83 18.83
CA GLN A 119 13.98 12.50 20.16
C GLN A 119 13.05 12.92 21.30
N ASP A 120 12.15 13.87 21.05
CA ASP A 120 11.18 14.39 22.05
C ASP A 120 9.81 13.68 21.94
N ASN A 121 9.82 12.36 22.05
CA ASN A 121 8.60 11.54 21.97
C ASN A 121 8.22 10.97 23.33
N LYS A 122 6.94 11.07 23.68
CA LYS A 122 6.38 10.32 24.81
C LYS A 122 5.88 8.97 24.31
N VAL A 123 6.59 7.91 24.68
CA VAL A 123 6.22 6.54 24.36
C VAL A 123 5.56 5.91 25.59
N ASN A 124 4.39 5.32 25.42
CA ASN A 124 3.75 4.51 26.44
C ASN A 124 3.61 3.09 25.92
N VAL A 125 4.26 2.13 26.59
CA VAL A 125 4.24 0.73 26.19
C VAL A 125 3.07 0.06 26.87
N ILE A 126 2.14 -0.46 26.07
CA ILE A 126 1.00 -1.24 26.55
C ILE A 126 1.33 -2.71 26.31
N ALA A 127 1.50 -3.47 27.39
CA ALA A 127 1.81 -4.90 27.31
C ALA A 127 0.54 -5.78 27.34
N ASP A 128 -0.59 -5.22 27.80
CA ASP A 128 -1.86 -5.91 27.96
C ASP A 128 -2.84 -5.59 26.82
N GLY A 129 -3.44 -6.62 26.23
CA GLY A 129 -4.35 -6.48 25.10
C GLY A 129 -5.69 -5.83 25.47
N ASP A 130 -6.21 -6.08 26.67
CA ASP A 130 -7.47 -5.49 27.14
C ASP A 130 -7.27 -4.00 27.42
N GLU A 131 -6.14 -3.62 28.06
CA GLU A 131 -5.78 -2.21 28.26
C GLU A 131 -5.63 -1.45 26.92
N MET A 132 -5.02 -2.09 25.91
CA MET A 132 -4.90 -1.52 24.57
C MET A 132 -6.28 -1.25 23.96
N MET A 133 -7.20 -2.20 24.07
CA MET A 133 -8.54 -2.07 23.52
C MET A 133 -9.37 -1.00 24.22
N ASP A 134 -9.31 -0.94 25.55
CA ASP A 134 -10.01 0.09 26.33
C ASP A 134 -9.54 1.50 25.95
N ARG A 135 -8.22 1.70 25.84
CA ARG A 135 -7.63 2.98 25.41
C ARG A 135 -7.95 3.33 23.97
N LEU A 136 -8.01 2.34 23.08
CA LEU A 136 -8.42 2.55 21.69
C LEU A 136 -9.87 3.04 21.64
N VAL A 137 -10.78 2.39 22.34
CA VAL A 137 -12.21 2.77 22.41
C VAL A 137 -12.37 4.16 23.02
N GLU A 138 -11.64 4.47 24.09
CA GLU A 138 -11.64 5.80 24.71
C GLU A 138 -11.16 6.89 23.72
N ARG A 139 -10.04 6.64 23.02
CA ARG A 139 -9.53 7.57 22.01
C ARG A 139 -10.49 7.76 20.84
N ILE A 140 -11.19 6.71 20.43
CA ILE A 140 -12.24 6.81 19.39
C ILE A 140 -13.38 7.69 19.88
N LYS A 141 -13.83 7.53 21.13
CA LYS A 141 -14.92 8.32 21.71
C LYS A 141 -14.57 9.81 21.87
N ASN A 142 -13.31 10.11 22.18
CA ASN A 142 -12.83 11.47 22.43
C ASN A 142 -12.26 12.18 21.19
N ALA A 143 -12.24 11.55 20.01
CA ALA A 143 -11.68 12.15 18.81
C ALA A 143 -12.66 13.16 18.17
N GLU A 144 -12.22 14.39 17.96
CA GLU A 144 -13.06 15.48 17.42
C GLU A 144 -13.07 15.55 15.89
N ASP A 145 -11.91 15.32 15.23
CA ASP A 145 -11.78 15.51 13.78
C ASP A 145 -11.80 14.20 12.99
N HIS A 146 -10.89 13.27 13.33
CA HIS A 146 -10.70 12.03 12.58
C HIS A 146 -10.02 10.94 13.41
N VAL A 147 -10.41 9.70 13.15
CA VAL A 147 -9.76 8.50 13.67
C VAL A 147 -9.25 7.68 12.49
N GLN A 148 -7.95 7.40 12.47
CA GLN A 148 -7.35 6.44 11.54
C GLN A 148 -6.98 5.16 12.29
N ILE A 149 -7.56 4.03 11.86
CA ILE A 149 -7.29 2.71 12.43
C ILE A 149 -6.66 1.85 11.34
N MET A 150 -5.52 1.23 11.65
CA MET A 150 -4.86 0.27 10.78
C MET A 150 -4.63 -1.04 11.54
N SER A 151 -5.24 -2.12 11.06
CA SER A 151 -5.13 -3.46 11.65
C SER A 151 -5.01 -4.51 10.56
N ILE A 152 -4.26 -5.58 10.81
CA ILE A 152 -4.17 -6.74 9.89
C ILE A 152 -5.54 -7.43 9.74
N CYS A 153 -6.27 -7.57 10.85
CA CYS A 153 -7.62 -8.10 10.86
C CYS A 153 -8.46 -7.27 11.84
N CYS A 154 -9.61 -6.77 11.38
CA CYS A 154 -10.58 -6.09 12.23
C CYS A 154 -11.66 -7.11 12.60
N ILE A 155 -11.60 -7.63 13.82
CA ILE A 155 -12.61 -8.55 14.34
C ILE A 155 -13.64 -7.73 15.11
N THR A 156 -14.84 -7.59 14.54
CA THR A 156 -15.92 -6.77 15.09
C THR A 156 -16.31 -7.16 16.53
N SER A 157 -16.16 -8.44 16.91
CA SER A 157 -16.46 -8.91 18.27
C SER A 157 -15.46 -8.40 19.32
N LEU A 158 -14.23 -8.03 18.94
CA LEU A 158 -13.24 -7.45 19.84
C LEU A 158 -13.42 -5.94 20.04
N LEU A 159 -13.94 -5.21 19.03
CA LEU A 159 -14.22 -3.77 19.14
C LEU A 159 -15.41 -3.42 20.06
N GLY A 160 -16.07 -4.41 20.65
CA GLY A 160 -17.01 -4.13 21.73
C GLY A 160 -18.32 -3.45 21.29
N MET A 161 -18.88 -3.84 20.14
CA MET A 161 -20.35 -3.99 20.14
C MET A 161 -20.64 -5.29 20.89
N ARG A 162 -20.59 -5.26 22.23
CA ARG A 162 -21.12 -6.32 23.09
C ARG A 162 -22.62 -6.04 23.26
N PRO A 163 -23.55 -6.75 22.59
CA PRO A 163 -24.94 -6.73 23.01
C PRO A 163 -25.07 -7.68 24.22
N GLY A 164 -25.54 -7.15 25.34
CA GLY A 164 -26.04 -7.97 26.44
C GLY A 164 -25.00 -8.43 27.46
N ALA A 165 -24.70 -7.53 28.41
CA ALA A 165 -24.55 -7.94 29.80
C ALA A 165 -25.93 -8.20 30.44
N GLU A 166 -26.81 -8.95 29.76
CA GLU A 166 -28.09 -9.45 30.28
C GLU A 166 -27.94 -10.96 30.50
N SER A 167 -27.32 -11.35 31.60
CA SER A 167 -27.60 -12.64 32.26
C SER A 167 -27.35 -12.62 33.77
N LEU A 168 -27.19 -11.43 34.37
CA LEU A 168 -27.31 -11.25 35.82
C LEU A 168 -28.74 -10.84 36.19
N THR A 169 -29.71 -11.71 35.93
CA THR A 169 -30.98 -11.85 36.67
C THR A 169 -31.78 -13.01 36.09
N HIS A 170 -31.55 -14.21 36.64
CA HIS A 170 -32.48 -15.30 36.98
C HIS A 170 -31.85 -16.68 36.79
#